data_AF-A0A6L2ZSJ5-F1
#
_entry.id   AF-A0A6L2ZSJ5-F1
#
_cell.length_a   1.000
_cell.length_b   1.000
_cell.length_c   1.000
_cell.angle_alpha   90.00
_cell.angle_beta   90.00
_cell.angle_gamma   90.00
#
_symmetry.space_group_name_H-M   'P 1'
#
loop_
_entity.id
_entity.type
_entity.pdbx_description
1 polymer ?
#
loop_
_entity_poly.entity_id
_entity_poly.type
_entity_poly.pdbx_seq_one_letter_code
_entity_poly.pdbx_strand_id
1 'polypeptide(L)'
;MLMAQVAFDTQEFVETLESAGFPINQAKALSVAVRKSHEVADVATKRDLEDVRRDLSAEIVGLRKDMEARFEKTDAQMEARFAQMEARFEKTDAQMEARFEKTEAQIADVRKDFLTEMSLMRKDIEKSGMQTTIRLGGMLVVAVGVILAVLKIPF
;
A
#
# COMPACT_ATOMS: atom_id res chain seq x y z
N MET A 1 -13.59 -22.50 -45.18
CA MET A 1 -13.42 -23.47 -46.28
C MET A 1 -13.36 -24.87 -45.69
N LEU A 2 -14.39 -25.68 -45.91
CA LEU A 2 -14.31 -27.12 -45.66
C LEU A 2 -13.44 -27.71 -46.77
N MET A 3 -12.19 -28.07 -46.47
CA MET A 3 -11.44 -28.97 -47.34
C MET A 3 -12.19 -30.31 -47.29
N ALA A 4 -13.02 -30.57 -48.30
CA ALA A 4 -13.56 -31.89 -48.52
C ALA A 4 -12.36 -32.83 -48.60
N GLN A 5 -12.28 -33.77 -47.66
CA GLN A 5 -11.29 -34.83 -47.73
C GLN A 5 -11.72 -35.69 -48.91
N VAL A 6 -11.29 -35.29 -50.11
CA VAL A 6 -11.54 -36.03 -51.34
C VAL A 6 -10.82 -37.35 -51.12
N ALA A 7 -11.59 -38.42 -50.90
CA ALA A 7 -11.04 -39.75 -50.83
C ALA A 7 -10.23 -39.96 -52.12
N PHE A 8 -8.96 -40.37 -51.98
CA PHE A 8 -8.14 -40.64 -53.14
C PHE A 8 -8.75 -41.84 -53.89
N ASP A 9 -9.44 -41.58 -54.99
CA ASP A 9 -10.04 -42.61 -55.83
C ASP A 9 -8.92 -43.29 -56.62
N THR A 10 -8.50 -44.45 -56.12
CA THR A 10 -7.43 -45.23 -56.72
C THR A 10 -7.78 -45.73 -58.13
N GLN A 11 -9.07 -45.86 -58.45
CA GLN A 11 -9.52 -46.39 -59.74
C GLN A 11 -9.48 -45.31 -60.80
N GLU A 12 -10.07 -44.13 -60.54
CA GLU A 12 -10.02 -42.99 -61.44
C GLU A 12 -8.56 -42.59 -61.76
N PHE A 13 -7.68 -42.65 -60.74
CA PHE A 13 -6.25 -42.38 -60.92
C PHE A 13 -5.55 -43.38 -61.85
N VAL A 14 -5.88 -44.68 -61.76
CA VAL A 14 -5.31 -45.72 -62.64
C VAL A 14 -5.81 -45.57 -64.07
N GLU A 15 -7.12 -45.31 -64.26
CA GLU A 15 -7.74 -45.12 -65.58
C GLU A 15 -7.16 -43.88 -66.30
N THR A 16 -6.89 -42.81 -65.54
CA THR A 16 -6.25 -41.60 -66.06
C THR A 16 -4.83 -41.86 -66.56
N LEU A 17 -4.04 -42.64 -65.80
CA LEU A 17 -2.67 -42.98 -66.18
C LEU A 17 -2.63 -43.94 -67.37
N GLU A 18 -3.53 -44.92 -67.42
CA GLU A 18 -3.66 -45.83 -68.56
C GLU A 18 -4.03 -45.08 -69.85
N SER A 19 -4.98 -44.15 -69.76
CA SER A 19 -5.36 -43.27 -70.87
C SER A 19 -4.22 -42.34 -71.33
N ALA A 20 -3.29 -42.02 -70.43
CA ALA A 20 -2.07 -41.27 -70.75
C ALA A 20 -0.91 -42.16 -71.28
N GLY A 21 -1.16 -43.46 -71.49
CA GLY A 21 -0.21 -44.40 -72.08
C GLY A 21 0.70 -45.12 -71.07
N PHE A 22 0.43 -45.03 -69.76
CA PHE A 22 1.15 -45.84 -68.78
C PHE A 22 0.66 -47.30 -68.81
N PRO A 23 1.56 -48.30 -68.74
CA PRO A 23 1.16 -49.69 -68.57
C PRO A 23 0.34 -49.86 -67.28
N ILE A 24 -0.76 -50.61 -67.36
CA ILE A 24 -1.70 -50.86 -66.25
C ILE A 24 -1.00 -51.27 -64.94
N ASN A 25 0.07 -52.08 -65.02
CA ASN A 25 0.81 -52.55 -63.85
C ASN A 25 1.59 -51.43 -63.16
N GLN A 26 2.13 -50.48 -63.93
CA GLN A 26 2.84 -49.31 -63.41
C GLN A 26 1.87 -48.27 -62.85
N ALA A 27 0.73 -48.04 -63.54
CA ALA A 27 -0.33 -47.17 -63.06
C ALA A 27 -0.90 -47.63 -61.70
N LYS A 28 -1.15 -48.94 -61.55
CA LYS A 28 -1.57 -49.55 -60.28
C LYS A 28 -0.52 -49.39 -59.18
N ALA A 29 0.76 -49.63 -59.49
CA ALA A 29 1.85 -49.47 -58.52
C ALA A 29 1.97 -48.01 -58.03
N LEU A 30 1.84 -47.03 -58.94
CA LEU A 30 1.89 -45.61 -58.60
C LEU A 30 0.68 -45.17 -57.76
N SER A 31 -0.53 -45.66 -58.10
CA SER A 31 -1.76 -45.42 -57.32
C SER A 31 -1.62 -45.88 -55.87
N VAL A 32 -1.06 -47.07 -55.66
CA VAL A 32 -0.83 -47.61 -54.31
C VAL A 32 0.23 -46.80 -53.56
N ALA A 33 1.30 -46.39 -54.23
CA ALA A 33 2.35 -45.58 -53.61
C ALA A 33 1.83 -44.19 -53.17
N VAL A 34 1.03 -43.53 -54.02
CA VAL A 34 0.43 -42.22 -53.74
C VAL A 34 -0.64 -42.33 -52.63
N ARG A 35 -1.51 -43.34 -52.67
CA ARG A 35 -2.49 -43.59 -51.60
C ARG A 35 -1.80 -43.79 -50.26
N LYS A 36 -0.76 -44.63 -50.22
CA LYS A 36 0.02 -44.90 -48.99
C LYS A 36 0.74 -43.64 -48.50
N SER A 37 1.21 -42.78 -49.40
CA SER A 37 1.78 -41.48 -49.03
C SER A 37 0.76 -40.52 -48.40
N HIS A 38 -0.51 -40.57 -48.82
CA HIS A 38 -1.59 -39.76 -48.25
C HIS A 38 -2.17 -40.35 -46.96
N GLU A 39 -2.21 -41.68 -46.80
CA GLU A 39 -2.61 -42.36 -45.56
C GLU A 39 -1.60 -42.12 -44.41
N VAL A 40 -0.34 -41.79 -44.72
CA VAL A 40 0.72 -41.49 -43.75
C VAL A 40 0.74 -40.01 -43.33
N ALA A 41 -0.08 -39.16 -43.96
CA ALA A 41 -0.29 -37.81 -43.45
C ALA A 41 -1.14 -37.91 -42.18
N ASP A 42 -0.49 -37.77 -41.02
CA ASP A 42 -1.08 -37.80 -39.68
C ASP A 42 -2.01 -36.57 -39.49
N VAL A 43 -3.15 -36.59 -40.17
CA VAL A 43 -4.09 -35.47 -40.21
C VAL A 43 -5.05 -35.56 -39.03
N ALA A 44 -5.16 -34.45 -38.29
CA ALA A 44 -6.15 -34.32 -37.24
C ALA A 44 -7.55 -34.62 -37.80
N THR A 45 -8.24 -35.56 -37.16
CA THR A 45 -9.61 -35.92 -37.52
C THR A 45 -10.57 -34.83 -37.07
N LYS A 46 -11.80 -34.83 -37.62
CA LYS A 46 -12.86 -33.93 -37.13
C LYS A 46 -13.12 -34.09 -35.64
N ARG A 47 -12.94 -35.30 -35.10
CA ARG A 47 -13.12 -35.58 -33.68
C ARG A 47 -12.05 -34.87 -32.85
N ASP A 48 -10.79 -34.94 -33.26
CA ASP A 48 -9.68 -34.26 -32.58
C ASP A 48 -9.92 -32.74 -32.52
N LEU A 49 -10.41 -32.16 -33.63
CA LEU A 49 -10.76 -30.73 -33.67
C LEU A 49 -11.95 -30.38 -32.76
N GLU A 50 -12.96 -31.26 -32.66
CA GLU A 50 -14.07 -31.03 -31.74
C GLU A 50 -13.65 -31.12 -30.28
N ASP A 51 -12.74 -32.03 -29.95
CA ASP A 51 -12.23 -32.21 -28.59
C ASP A 51 -11.39 -30.99 -28.18
N VAL A 52 -10.46 -30.54 -29.03
CA VAL A 52 -9.73 -29.27 -28.81
C VAL A 52 -10.69 -28.08 -28.68
N ARG A 53 -11.76 -28.02 -29.49
CA ARG A 53 -12.77 -26.94 -29.38
C ARG A 53 -13.49 -26.99 -28.03
N ARG A 54 -13.85 -28.18 -27.53
CA ARG A 54 -14.51 -28.35 -26.23
C ARG A 54 -13.57 -27.94 -25.10
N ASP A 55 -12.33 -28.40 -25.13
CA ASP A 55 -11.32 -28.09 -24.11
C ASP A 55 -11.04 -26.59 -24.06
N LEU A 56 -10.79 -25.96 -25.21
CA LEU A 56 -10.57 -24.52 -25.28
C LEU A 56 -11.80 -23.72 -24.79
N SER A 57 -13.02 -24.19 -25.09
CA SER A 57 -14.24 -23.56 -24.58
C SER A 57 -14.33 -23.65 -23.06
N ALA A 58 -13.96 -24.81 -22.48
CA ALA A 58 -13.92 -25.01 -21.04
C ALA A 58 -12.86 -24.13 -20.37
N GLU A 59 -11.65 -24.04 -20.95
CA GLU A 59 -10.58 -23.16 -20.46
C GLU A 59 -10.99 -21.68 -20.51
N ILE A 60 -11.64 -21.23 -21.58
CA ILE A 60 -12.13 -19.84 -21.69
C ILE A 60 -13.19 -19.55 -20.61
N VAL A 61 -14.09 -20.50 -20.33
CA VAL A 61 -15.06 -20.35 -19.25
C VAL A 61 -14.36 -20.32 -17.88
N GLY A 62 -13.35 -21.17 -17.68
CA GLY A 62 -12.52 -21.16 -16.48
C GLY A 62 -11.82 -19.81 -16.26
N LEU A 63 -11.14 -19.31 -17.28
CA LEU A 63 -10.46 -18.01 -17.26
C LEU A 63 -11.44 -16.86 -16.95
N ARG A 64 -12.65 -16.87 -17.53
CA ARG A 64 -13.65 -15.84 -17.22
C ARG A 64 -14.07 -15.86 -15.76
N LYS A 65 -14.32 -17.05 -15.20
CA LYS A 65 -14.66 -17.19 -13.77
C LYS A 65 -13.51 -16.75 -12.86
N ASP A 66 -12.28 -17.13 -13.19
CA ASP A 66 -11.10 -16.71 -12.44
C ASP A 66 -10.89 -15.20 -12.49
N MET A 67 -11.13 -14.58 -13.64
CA MET A 67 -11.08 -13.12 -13.79
C MET A 67 -12.16 -12.45 -12.96
N GLU A 68 -13.41 -12.92 -13.02
CA GLU A 68 -14.53 -12.40 -12.23
C GLU A 68 -14.22 -12.47 -10.72
N ALA A 69 -13.76 -13.63 -10.24
CA ALA A 69 -13.35 -13.80 -8.84
C ALA A 69 -12.18 -12.88 -8.44
N ARG A 70 -11.23 -12.61 -9.35
CA ARG A 70 -10.15 -11.66 -9.10
C ARG A 70 -10.63 -10.21 -9.05
N PHE A 71 -11.60 -9.84 -9.88
CA PHE A 71 -12.22 -8.52 -9.83
C PHE A 71 -12.98 -8.32 -8.53
N GLU A 72 -13.85 -9.26 -8.14
CA GLU A 72 -14.58 -9.21 -6.86
C GLU A 72 -13.62 -9.10 -5.67
N LYS A 73 -12.53 -9.89 -5.67
CA LYS A 73 -11.50 -9.81 -4.64
C LYS A 73 -10.81 -8.45 -4.62
N THR A 74 -10.56 -7.85 -5.77
CA THR A 74 -9.91 -6.53 -5.89
C THR A 74 -10.83 -5.44 -5.36
N ASP A 75 -12.12 -5.49 -5.70
CA ASP A 75 -13.13 -4.55 -5.20
C ASP A 75 -13.27 -4.65 -3.68
N ALA A 76 -13.38 -5.87 -3.15
CA ALA A 76 -13.42 -6.09 -1.70
C ALA A 76 -12.15 -5.60 -0.99
N GLN A 77 -10.96 -5.78 -1.59
CA GLN A 77 -9.71 -5.26 -1.04
C GLN A 77 -9.64 -3.73 -1.08
N MET A 78 -10.18 -3.11 -2.13
CA MET A 78 -10.23 -1.67 -2.26
C MET A 78 -11.15 -1.06 -1.20
N GLU A 79 -12.35 -1.61 -1.03
CA GLU A 79 -13.30 -1.20 0.01
C GLU A 79 -12.69 -1.33 1.41
N ALA A 80 -12.05 -2.48 1.70
CA ALA A 80 -11.39 -2.69 2.99
C ALA A 80 -10.24 -1.68 3.24
N ARG A 81 -9.51 -1.28 2.19
CA ARG A 81 -8.46 -0.27 2.30
C ARG A 81 -9.03 1.12 2.53
N PHE A 82 -10.15 1.48 1.92
CA PHE A 82 -10.83 2.74 2.18
C PHE A 82 -11.34 2.82 3.61
N ALA A 83 -12.03 1.79 4.09
CA ALA A 83 -12.48 1.71 5.48
C ALA A 83 -11.29 1.81 6.48
N GLN A 84 -10.17 1.14 6.18
CA GLN A 84 -8.96 1.26 6.99
C GLN A 84 -8.37 2.67 6.98
N MET A 85 -8.41 3.35 5.82
CA MET A 85 -7.93 4.72 5.68
C MET A 85 -8.79 5.69 6.49
N GLU A 86 -10.11 5.57 6.40
CA GLU A 86 -11.06 6.37 7.17
C GLU A 86 -10.84 6.19 8.69
N ALA A 87 -10.75 4.95 9.16
CA ALA A 87 -10.45 4.67 10.57
C ALA A 87 -9.08 5.24 11.02
N ARG A 88 -8.09 5.27 10.14
CA ARG A 88 -6.78 5.91 10.43
C ARG A 88 -6.89 7.43 10.51
N PHE A 89 -7.70 8.05 9.67
CA PHE A 89 -7.96 9.49 9.73
C PHE A 89 -8.65 9.87 11.03
N GLU A 90 -9.76 9.20 11.38
CA GLU A 90 -10.45 9.44 12.66
C GLU A 90 -9.52 9.28 13.87
N LYS A 91 -8.67 8.24 13.86
CA LYS A 91 -7.68 8.04 14.92
C LYS A 91 -6.64 9.17 14.95
N THR A 92 -6.21 9.68 13.80
CA THR A 92 -5.23 10.76 13.72
C THR A 92 -5.82 12.06 14.26
N ASP A 93 -7.07 12.35 13.91
CA ASP A 93 -7.79 13.53 14.39
C ASP A 93 -8.00 13.46 15.91
N ALA A 94 -8.46 12.32 16.43
CA ALA A 94 -8.60 12.11 17.87
C ALA A 94 -7.25 12.25 18.63
N GLN A 95 -6.15 11.74 18.04
CA GLN A 95 -4.81 11.91 18.62
C GLN A 95 -4.34 13.37 18.58
N MET A 96 -4.69 14.11 17.54
CA MET A 96 -4.36 15.52 17.41
C MET A 96 -5.10 16.34 18.46
N GLU A 97 -6.40 16.12 18.62
CA GLU A 97 -7.23 16.79 19.64
C GLU A 97 -6.68 16.53 21.05
N ALA A 98 -6.42 15.26 21.38
CA ALA A 98 -5.85 14.89 22.68
C ALA A 98 -4.48 15.53 22.93
N ARG A 99 -3.66 15.72 21.89
CA ARG A 99 -2.37 16.43 22.01
C ARG A 99 -2.57 17.92 22.20
N PHE A 100 -3.56 18.53 21.56
CA PHE A 100 -3.89 19.94 21.78
C PHE A 100 -4.39 20.17 23.21
N GLU A 101 -5.36 19.40 23.70
CA GLU A 101 -5.84 19.49 25.08
C GLU A 101 -4.69 19.34 26.09
N LYS A 102 -3.80 18.36 25.87
CA LYS A 102 -2.62 18.17 26.71
C LYS A 102 -1.68 19.39 26.67
N THR A 103 -1.48 19.98 25.50
CA THR A 103 -0.62 21.16 25.34
C THR A 103 -1.23 22.37 26.04
N GLU A 104 -2.55 22.57 25.93
CA GLU A 104 -3.26 23.64 26.64
C GLU A 104 -3.16 23.48 28.16
N ALA A 105 -3.33 22.26 28.68
CA ALA A 105 -3.14 21.96 30.09
C ALA A 105 -1.71 22.28 30.55
N GLN A 106 -0.69 21.88 29.78
CA GLN A 106 0.70 22.20 30.09
C GLN A 106 0.97 23.71 30.08
N ILE A 107 0.39 24.46 29.13
CA ILE A 107 0.52 25.92 29.10
C ILE A 107 -0.15 26.56 30.32
N ALA A 108 -1.31 26.06 30.74
CA ALA A 108 -2.01 26.54 31.93
C ALA A 108 -1.19 26.30 33.21
N ASP A 109 -0.57 25.13 33.34
CA ASP A 109 0.32 24.79 34.45
C ASP A 109 1.56 25.70 34.47
N VAL A 110 2.26 25.86 33.34
CA VAL A 110 3.42 26.77 33.23
C VAL A 110 3.03 28.20 33.60
N ARG A 111 1.85 28.68 33.19
CA ARG A 111 1.36 30.01 33.56
C ARG A 111 1.12 30.12 35.07
N LYS A 112 0.55 29.10 35.69
CA LYS A 112 0.29 29.07 37.14
C LYS A 112 1.60 29.03 37.94
N ASP A 113 2.56 28.23 37.51
CA ASP A 113 3.88 28.13 38.13
C ASP A 113 4.59 29.48 38.05
N PHE A 114 4.58 30.13 36.88
CA PHE A 114 5.18 31.45 36.70
C PHE A 114 4.55 32.52 37.61
N LEU A 115 3.22 32.56 37.73
CA LEU A 115 2.53 33.48 38.65
C LEU A 115 2.91 33.22 40.12
N THR A 116 3.08 31.95 40.48
CA THR A 116 3.47 31.55 41.83
C THR A 116 4.90 31.99 42.14
N GLU A 117 5.84 31.72 41.23
CA GLU A 117 7.24 32.14 41.35
C GLU A 117 7.39 33.66 41.41
N MET A 118 6.68 34.42 40.58
CA MET A 118 6.68 35.88 40.66
C MET A 118 6.18 36.42 42.00
N SER A 119 5.16 35.77 42.58
CA SER A 119 4.64 36.16 43.90
C SER A 119 5.65 35.88 45.01
N LEU A 120 6.36 34.75 44.94
CA LEU A 120 7.41 34.42 45.89
C LEU A 120 8.59 35.39 45.76
N MET A 121 9.02 35.65 44.53
CA MET A 121 10.10 36.60 44.24
C MET A 121 9.78 38.01 44.78
N ARG A 122 8.51 38.47 44.65
CA ARG A 122 8.09 39.75 45.24
C ARG A 122 8.25 39.77 46.76
N LYS A 123 7.81 38.69 47.44
CA LYS A 123 7.97 38.55 48.90
C LYS A 123 9.44 38.52 49.31
N ASP A 124 10.28 37.83 48.57
CA ASP A 124 11.72 37.74 48.84
C ASP A 124 12.42 39.10 48.67
N ILE A 125 12.04 39.87 47.63
CA ILE A 125 12.52 41.25 47.42
C ILE A 125 12.08 42.16 48.59
N GLU A 126 10.82 42.11 49.00
CA GLU A 126 10.32 42.90 50.14
C GLU A 126 11.04 42.54 51.44
N LYS A 127 11.21 41.24 51.73
CA LYS A 127 11.93 40.77 52.92
C LYS A 127 13.40 41.19 52.92
N SER A 128 14.07 41.07 51.78
CA SER A 128 15.46 41.51 51.59
C SER A 128 15.59 43.02 51.80
N GLY A 129 14.66 43.81 51.24
CA GLY A 129 14.57 45.25 51.44
C GLY A 129 14.43 45.62 52.92
N MET A 130 13.45 45.04 53.62
CA MET A 130 13.25 45.26 55.06
C MET A 130 14.48 44.90 55.88
N GLN A 131 15.09 43.73 55.63
CA GLN A 131 16.29 43.29 56.34
C GLN A 131 17.46 44.27 56.13
N THR A 132 17.60 44.80 54.91
CA THR A 132 18.64 45.77 54.57
C THR A 132 18.40 47.11 55.27
N THR A 133 17.16 47.62 55.28
CA THR A 133 16.78 48.84 56.01
C THR A 133 17.02 48.69 57.52
N ILE A 134 16.64 47.56 58.11
CA ILE A 134 16.86 47.29 59.54
C ILE A 134 18.36 47.24 59.86
N ARG A 135 19.17 46.55 59.03
CA ARG A 135 20.63 46.47 59.21
C ARG A 135 21.31 47.83 59.08
N LEU A 136 20.95 48.63 58.07
CA LEU A 136 21.49 49.98 57.88
C LEU A 136 21.09 50.92 59.01
N GLY A 137 19.82 50.89 59.44
CA GLY A 137 19.34 51.68 60.59
C GLY A 137 20.09 51.31 61.88
N GLY A 138 20.26 50.01 62.15
CA GLY A 138 21.06 49.54 63.28
C GLY A 138 22.51 50.00 63.24
N MET A 139 23.17 49.93 62.08
CA MET A 139 24.54 50.43 61.90
C MET A 139 24.63 51.95 62.13
N LEU A 140 23.67 52.74 61.64
CA LEU A 140 23.65 54.18 61.87
C LEU A 140 23.49 54.53 63.35
N VAL A 141 22.60 53.86 64.07
CA VAL A 141 22.42 54.07 65.53
C VAL A 141 23.72 53.76 66.28
N VAL A 142 24.38 52.65 65.94
CA VAL A 142 25.69 52.30 66.53
C VAL A 142 26.75 53.36 66.18
N ALA A 143 26.85 53.77 64.92
CA ALA A 143 27.84 54.76 64.48
C ALA A 143 27.64 56.12 65.18
N VAL A 144 26.41 56.61 65.29
CA VAL A 144 26.08 57.85 65.99
C VAL A 144 26.40 57.73 67.49
N GLY A 145 26.05 56.62 68.13
CA GLY A 145 26.35 56.38 69.54
C GLY A 145 27.86 56.39 69.83
N VAL A 146 28.68 55.81 68.96
CA VAL A 146 30.14 55.84 69.06
C VAL A 146 30.68 57.27 68.94
N ILE A 147 30.18 58.07 67.99
CA ILE A 147 30.60 59.47 67.79
C ILE A 147 30.29 60.32 69.04
N LEU A 148 29.08 60.19 69.60
CA LEU A 148 28.68 60.93 70.81
C LEU A 148 29.55 60.57 72.03
N ALA A 149 29.87 59.29 72.20
CA ALA A 149 30.72 58.82 73.30
C ALA A 149 32.16 59.38 73.22
N VAL A 150 32.71 59.50 72.01
CA VAL A 150 34.04 60.10 71.79
C VAL A 150 34.04 61.61 72.04
N LEU A 151 32.96 62.31 71.69
CA LEU A 151 32.85 63.77 71.84
C LEU A 151 32.57 64.24 73.27
N LYS A 152 32.33 63.34 74.25
CA LYS A 152 32.03 63.70 75.67
C LYS A 152 30.94 64.77 75.81
N ILE A 153 29.91 64.75 74.96
CA ILE A 153 28.80 65.69 75.07
C ILE A 153 27.99 65.30 76.32
N PRO A 154 27.92 66.13 77.38
CA PRO A 154 27.02 65.86 78.49
C PRO A 154 25.58 65.97 77.98
N PHE A 155 24.78 64.94 78.23
CA PHE A 155 23.33 64.96 78.00
C PHE A 155 22.65 65.98 78.92
#